data_AF-A0A3E0QRT4-F1
#
_entry.id   AF-A0A3E0QRT4-F1
#
_cell.length_a   1.000
_cell.length_b   1.000
_cell.length_c   1.000
_cell.angle_alpha   90.00
_cell.angle_beta   90.00
_cell.angle_gamma   90.00
#
_symmetry.space_group_name_H-M   'P 1'
#
loop_
_entity.id
_entity.type
_entity.pdbx_description
1 polymer ?
#
loop_
_entity_poly.entity_id
_entity_poly.type
_entity_poly.pdbx_seq_one_letter_code
_entity_poly.pdbx_strand_id
1 'polypeptide(L)'
;MFDSKNPQRTPISDLGEFGLIDQLVKNAKTKLSNTALAVGDDAALIDQGDHYTAISTDLLVEGVHFDLSYVPLKHLGYKSVVVNLSDIYAMNGMAEHITVGIAVSNRFPVEALEEIYEGIHLACERYNVDLVGGDTTASQSGLMISITATGRVEKGAEAKRSGAGDNDLIVVSGDVGGAYMGLQILEREKQVFLENPEMQPE
;
A
#
# COMPACT_ATOMS: atom_id res chain seq x y z
N MET A 1 -23.34 -28.66 -27.66
CA MET A 1 -22.33 -29.73 -27.53
C MET A 1 -21.44 -29.33 -26.35
N PHE A 2 -21.73 -29.91 -25.18
CA PHE A 2 -21.05 -29.81 -23.88
C PHE A 2 -20.61 -28.42 -23.38
N ASP A 3 -21.57 -27.63 -22.89
CA ASP A 3 -21.28 -26.73 -21.76
C ASP A 3 -20.89 -27.61 -20.57
N SER A 4 -19.62 -27.59 -20.20
CA SER A 4 -19.15 -28.25 -18.98
C SER A 4 -19.87 -27.61 -17.79
N LYS A 5 -20.81 -28.35 -17.19
CA LYS A 5 -21.65 -27.88 -16.06
C LYS A 5 -20.89 -27.56 -14.76
N ASN A 6 -19.56 -27.59 -14.79
CA ASN A 6 -18.69 -27.07 -13.75
C ASN A 6 -17.34 -26.69 -14.38
N PRO A 7 -17.09 -25.42 -14.71
CA PRO A 7 -15.74 -25.02 -15.10
C PRO A 7 -14.81 -25.31 -13.92
N GLN A 8 -13.76 -26.08 -14.15
CA GLN A 8 -12.72 -26.30 -13.15
C GLN A 8 -12.08 -24.95 -12.85
N ARG A 9 -12.22 -24.48 -11.60
CA ARG A 9 -11.65 -23.20 -11.16
C ARG A 9 -10.31 -23.46 -10.49
N THR A 10 -9.31 -22.69 -10.87
CA THR A 10 -8.00 -22.68 -10.20
C THR A 10 -8.09 -21.82 -8.94
N PRO A 11 -7.80 -22.37 -7.74
CA PRO A 11 -7.63 -21.59 -6.52
C PRO A 11 -6.52 -20.55 -6.66
N ILE A 12 -6.67 -19.38 -6.03
CA ILE A 12 -5.63 -18.33 -6.03
C ILE A 12 -4.34 -18.83 -5.36
N SER A 13 -4.45 -19.70 -4.35
CA SER A 13 -3.32 -20.32 -3.65
C SER A 13 -2.36 -21.08 -4.57
N ASP A 14 -2.84 -21.58 -5.70
CA ASP A 14 -2.03 -22.35 -6.64
C ASP A 14 -1.09 -21.45 -7.45
N LEU A 15 -1.42 -20.16 -7.58
CA LEU A 15 -0.61 -19.16 -8.29
C LEU A 15 0.29 -18.35 -7.34
N GLY A 16 -0.16 -18.16 -6.09
CA GLY A 16 0.44 -17.16 -5.21
C GLY A 16 0.22 -15.73 -5.72
N GLU A 17 0.78 -14.76 -5.01
CA GLU A 17 0.60 -13.33 -5.32
C GLU A 17 1.20 -12.96 -6.68
N PHE A 18 2.51 -13.16 -6.87
CA PHE A 18 3.19 -12.78 -8.11
C PHE A 18 2.63 -13.52 -9.33
N GLY A 19 2.35 -14.82 -9.21
CA GLY A 19 1.74 -15.60 -10.29
C GLY A 19 0.32 -15.13 -10.64
N LEU A 20 -0.45 -14.66 -9.64
CA LEU A 20 -1.76 -14.06 -9.88
C LEU A 20 -1.62 -12.70 -10.59
N ILE A 21 -0.71 -11.83 -10.15
CA ILE A 21 -0.46 -10.54 -10.80
C ILE A 21 -0.09 -10.75 -12.26
N ASP A 22 0.91 -11.60 -12.55
CA ASP A 22 1.34 -11.93 -13.91
C ASP A 22 0.17 -12.41 -14.77
N GLN A 23 -0.66 -13.31 -14.23
CA GLN A 23 -1.83 -13.84 -14.92
C GLN A 23 -2.89 -12.77 -15.21
N LEU A 24 -3.10 -11.80 -14.30
CA LEU A 24 -4.07 -10.72 -14.45
C LEU A 24 -3.58 -9.67 -15.47
N VAL A 25 -2.28 -9.36 -15.48
CA VAL A 25 -1.71 -8.30 -16.32
C VAL A 25 -1.14 -8.79 -17.65
N LYS A 26 -1.08 -10.11 -17.91
CA LYS A 26 -0.53 -10.69 -19.16
C LYS A 26 -1.07 -10.10 -20.47
N ASN A 27 -2.29 -9.57 -20.45
CA ASN A 27 -2.96 -9.00 -21.62
C ASN A 27 -3.00 -7.46 -21.59
N ALA A 28 -2.44 -6.83 -20.56
CA ALA A 28 -2.31 -5.37 -20.50
C ALA A 28 -1.34 -4.91 -21.59
N LYS A 29 -1.83 -4.08 -22.51
CA LYS A 29 -1.02 -3.48 -23.57
C LYS A 29 -1.00 -1.97 -23.37
N THR A 30 0.18 -1.39 -23.35
CA THR A 30 0.34 0.06 -23.40
C THR A 30 -0.01 0.55 -24.81
N LYS A 31 -0.92 1.51 -24.89
CA LYS A 31 -1.33 2.16 -26.16
C LYS A 31 -0.86 3.60 -26.25
N LEU A 32 -0.66 4.24 -25.11
CA LEU A 32 -0.25 5.62 -25.01
C LEU A 32 1.27 5.67 -25.11
N SER A 33 1.78 6.53 -26.00
CA SER A 33 3.22 6.67 -26.24
C SER A 33 3.98 7.26 -25.05
N ASN A 34 3.27 7.91 -24.13
CA ASN A 34 3.86 8.50 -22.93
C ASN A 34 3.86 7.54 -21.72
N THR A 35 3.47 6.27 -21.86
CA THR A 35 3.71 5.29 -20.80
C THR A 35 5.17 4.82 -20.87
N ALA A 36 6.03 5.39 -20.02
CA ALA A 36 7.46 5.10 -20.00
C ALA A 36 7.80 3.81 -19.26
N LEU A 37 7.10 3.54 -18.14
CA LEU A 37 7.18 2.29 -17.38
C LEU A 37 5.78 1.87 -16.96
N ALA A 38 5.42 0.61 -17.25
CA ALA A 38 4.13 0.02 -16.92
C ALA A 38 4.25 -0.89 -15.67
N VAL A 39 3.28 -1.79 -15.47
CA VAL A 39 3.26 -2.75 -14.36
C VAL A 39 4.56 -3.56 -14.29
N GLY A 40 5.11 -3.75 -13.08
CA GLY A 40 6.27 -4.62 -12.83
C GLY A 40 7.36 -4.02 -11.94
N ASP A 41 7.23 -2.74 -11.56
CA ASP A 41 8.15 -2.02 -10.68
C ASP A 41 7.38 -1.40 -9.50
N ASP A 42 8.07 -0.67 -8.61
CA ASP A 42 7.44 -0.03 -7.42
C ASP A 42 6.42 1.06 -7.81
N ALA A 43 6.58 1.74 -8.95
CA ALA A 43 5.57 2.64 -9.50
C ALA A 43 5.57 2.63 -11.03
N ALA A 44 4.42 2.95 -11.63
CA ALA A 44 4.33 3.24 -13.05
C ALA A 44 4.90 4.64 -13.34
N LEU A 45 5.54 4.84 -14.50
CA LEU A 45 6.09 6.13 -14.93
C LEU A 45 5.39 6.63 -16.19
N ILE A 46 4.82 7.83 -16.13
CA ILE A 46 4.17 8.52 -17.25
C ILE A 46 5.02 9.71 -17.67
N ASP A 47 5.43 9.75 -18.93
CA ASP A 47 6.23 10.83 -19.52
C ASP A 47 5.41 12.12 -19.65
N GLN A 48 5.93 13.20 -19.06
CA GLN A 48 5.38 14.57 -19.13
C GLN A 48 6.23 15.51 -19.99
N GLY A 49 7.28 14.99 -20.64
CA GLY A 49 8.21 15.75 -21.48
C GLY A 49 9.54 16.01 -20.78
N ASP A 50 9.55 16.77 -19.70
CA ASP A 50 10.73 17.14 -18.91
C ASP A 50 11.00 16.18 -17.74
N HIS A 51 9.97 15.53 -17.21
CA HIS A 51 10.03 14.58 -16.09
C HIS A 51 9.08 13.39 -16.32
N TYR A 52 9.13 12.41 -15.41
CA TYR A 52 8.12 11.38 -15.28
C TYR A 52 7.19 11.68 -14.09
N THR A 53 5.90 11.44 -14.26
CA THR A 53 4.97 11.26 -13.13
C THR A 53 5.02 9.79 -12.71
N ALA A 54 5.47 9.53 -11.49
CA ALA A 54 5.35 8.23 -10.83
C ALA A 54 3.96 8.06 -10.21
N ILE A 55 3.38 6.87 -10.31
CA ILE A 55 2.07 6.53 -9.75
C ILE A 55 2.15 5.15 -9.08
N SER A 56 1.85 5.09 -7.79
CA SER A 56 1.67 3.84 -7.04
C SER A 56 0.35 3.84 -6.26
N THR A 57 -0.16 2.66 -5.96
CA THR A 57 -1.38 2.44 -5.17
C THR A 57 -1.22 1.20 -4.31
N ASP A 58 -1.43 1.35 -3.01
CA ASP A 58 -1.49 0.25 -2.04
C ASP A 58 -2.85 0.17 -1.33
N LEU A 59 -3.08 -1.02 -0.76
CA LEU A 59 -4.25 -1.35 0.06
C LEU A 59 -3.81 -1.74 1.47
N LEU A 60 -4.41 -1.12 2.48
CA LEU A 60 -4.40 -1.59 3.86
C LEU A 60 -5.78 -2.13 4.20
N VAL A 61 -5.81 -3.42 4.53
CA VAL A 61 -7.03 -4.18 4.84
C VAL A 61 -6.98 -4.66 6.29
N GLU A 62 -8.03 -4.39 7.05
CA GLU A 62 -8.19 -4.88 8.41
C GLU A 62 -8.07 -6.41 8.47
N GLY A 63 -7.31 -6.92 9.44
CA GLY A 63 -7.05 -8.35 9.62
C GLY A 63 -6.00 -8.92 8.67
N VAL A 64 -5.47 -8.13 7.74
CA VAL A 64 -4.35 -8.50 6.85
C VAL A 64 -3.14 -7.60 7.12
N HIS A 65 -3.33 -6.29 7.11
CA HIS A 65 -2.24 -5.30 7.19
C HIS A 65 -2.16 -4.56 8.53
N PHE A 66 -3.25 -4.60 9.30
CA PHE A 66 -3.39 -4.01 10.62
C PHE A 66 -4.50 -4.71 11.40
N ASP A 67 -4.45 -4.57 12.73
CA ASP A 67 -5.48 -5.03 13.64
C ASP A 67 -5.87 -3.90 14.59
N LEU A 68 -7.15 -3.61 14.69
CA LEU A 68 -7.67 -2.48 15.48
C LEU A 68 -7.60 -2.71 16.99
N SER A 69 -7.29 -3.93 17.44
CA SER A 69 -7.04 -4.19 18.87
C SER A 69 -5.74 -3.57 19.38
N TYR A 70 -4.78 -3.30 18.49
CA TYR A 70 -3.46 -2.79 18.90
C TYR A 70 -2.89 -1.70 17.98
N VAL A 71 -3.54 -1.36 16.87
CA VAL A 71 -3.14 -0.25 15.99
C VAL A 71 -4.01 0.98 16.26
N PRO A 72 -3.47 2.05 16.88
CA PRO A 72 -4.17 3.31 17.02
C PRO A 72 -4.56 3.89 15.65
N LEU A 73 -5.74 4.49 15.55
CA LEU A 73 -6.31 4.93 14.28
C LEU A 73 -5.48 6.06 13.64
N LYS A 74 -4.96 6.99 14.45
CA LYS A 74 -4.03 8.02 13.96
C LYS A 74 -2.76 7.42 13.36
N HIS A 75 -2.22 6.36 13.97
CA HIS A 75 -1.03 5.68 13.44
C HIS A 75 -1.35 4.92 12.16
N LEU A 76 -2.56 4.34 12.05
CA LEU A 76 -3.04 3.70 10.82
C LEU A 76 -3.13 4.71 9.67
N GLY A 77 -3.70 5.89 9.91
CA GLY A 77 -3.77 6.97 8.92
C GLY A 77 -2.40 7.49 8.50
N TYR A 78 -1.46 7.62 9.43
CA TYR A 78 -0.09 7.99 9.09
C TYR A 78 0.61 6.90 8.27
N LYS A 79 0.48 5.63 8.68
CA LYS A 79 1.05 4.47 7.98
C LYS A 79 0.52 4.32 6.56
N SER A 80 -0.77 4.56 6.33
CA SER A 80 -1.38 4.40 5.01
C SER A 80 -0.74 5.33 3.97
N VAL A 81 -0.40 6.56 4.36
CA VAL A 81 0.29 7.50 3.48
C VAL A 81 1.73 7.05 3.25
N VAL A 82 2.50 6.80 4.32
CA VAL A 82 3.94 6.55 4.21
C VAL A 82 4.29 5.30 3.42
N VAL A 83 3.47 4.24 3.51
CA VAL A 83 3.63 3.04 2.68
C VAL A 83 3.62 3.41 1.18
N ASN A 84 2.65 4.23 0.74
CA ASN A 84 2.53 4.62 -0.66
C ASN A 84 3.63 5.60 -1.11
N LEU A 85 4.07 6.50 -0.21
CA LEU A 85 5.19 7.40 -0.53
C LEU A 85 6.50 6.62 -0.70
N SER A 86 6.67 5.51 0.03
CA SER A 86 7.86 4.66 -0.04
C SER A 86 8.12 4.15 -1.45
N ASP A 87 7.07 3.76 -2.18
CA ASP A 87 7.20 3.30 -3.57
C ASP A 87 7.70 4.40 -4.50
N ILE A 88 7.17 5.62 -4.34
CA ILE A 88 7.63 6.78 -5.12
C ILE A 88 9.10 7.07 -4.84
N TYR A 89 9.51 7.01 -3.57
CA TYR A 89 10.91 7.20 -3.18
C TYR A 89 11.82 6.06 -3.67
N ALA A 90 11.34 4.82 -3.71
CA ALA A 90 12.07 3.68 -4.25
C ALA A 90 12.39 3.84 -5.75
N MET A 91 11.54 4.56 -6.49
CA MET A 91 11.78 4.94 -7.89
C MET A 91 12.70 6.15 -8.06
N ASN A 92 13.33 6.64 -6.98
CA ASN A 92 14.07 7.90 -6.90
C ASN A 92 13.21 9.13 -7.27
N GLY A 93 11.92 9.08 -6.91
CA GLY A 93 10.98 10.17 -7.09
C GLY A 93 10.80 11.05 -5.86
N MET A 94 10.17 12.19 -6.05
CA MET A 94 9.63 13.03 -5.00
C MET A 94 8.11 12.96 -5.04
N ALA A 95 7.47 12.45 -3.98
CA ALA A 95 6.01 12.43 -3.90
C ALA A 95 5.43 13.85 -3.82
N GLU A 96 4.29 14.06 -4.47
CA GLU A 96 3.64 15.38 -4.60
C GLU A 96 2.19 15.35 -4.11
N HIS A 97 1.40 14.33 -4.49
CA HIS A 97 -0.03 14.28 -4.17
C HIS A 97 -0.48 12.87 -3.78
N ILE A 98 -1.57 12.80 -3.01
CA ILE A 98 -2.28 11.55 -2.71
C ILE A 98 -3.79 11.68 -2.93
N THR A 99 -4.43 10.55 -3.25
CA THR A 99 -5.87 10.37 -3.07
C THR A 99 -6.15 9.25 -2.07
N VAL A 100 -7.25 9.35 -1.33
CA VAL A 100 -7.62 8.38 -0.28
C VAL A 100 -8.97 7.74 -0.62
N GLY A 101 -8.95 6.45 -0.93
CA GLY A 101 -10.14 5.61 -0.94
C GLY A 101 -10.34 4.96 0.43
N ILE A 102 -11.52 5.10 1.02
CA ILE A 102 -11.84 4.45 2.30
C ILE A 102 -13.16 3.69 2.21
N ALA A 103 -13.12 2.40 2.55
CA ALA A 103 -14.30 1.57 2.69
C ALA A 103 -14.49 1.22 4.15
N VAL A 104 -15.62 1.59 4.73
CA VAL A 104 -15.83 1.52 6.18
C VAL A 104 -17.20 0.94 6.55
N SER A 105 -17.24 0.12 7.59
CA SER A 105 -18.49 -0.43 8.13
C SER A 105 -19.19 0.55 9.07
N ASN A 106 -20.51 0.44 9.21
CA ASN A 106 -21.32 1.31 10.09
C ASN A 106 -21.04 1.16 11.61
N ARG A 107 -20.13 0.26 12.03
CA ARG A 107 -19.70 0.13 13.43
C ARG A 107 -18.74 1.24 13.87
N PHE A 108 -18.15 1.98 12.93
CA PHE A 108 -17.23 3.07 13.23
C PHE A 108 -18.01 4.37 13.47
N PRO A 109 -17.74 5.08 14.57
CA PRO A 109 -18.23 6.44 14.76
C PRO A 109 -17.47 7.41 13.84
N VAL A 110 -18.00 8.62 13.65
CA VAL A 110 -17.36 9.64 12.79
C VAL A 110 -15.99 10.03 13.33
N GLU A 111 -15.87 10.10 14.64
CA GLU A 111 -14.65 10.46 15.37
C GLU A 111 -13.50 9.48 15.07
N ALA A 112 -13.80 8.21 14.80
CA ALA A 112 -12.79 7.24 14.39
C ALA A 112 -12.19 7.57 13.01
N LEU A 113 -13.01 8.09 12.10
CA LEU A 113 -12.58 8.49 10.75
C LEU A 113 -11.80 9.81 10.83
N GLU A 114 -12.24 10.74 11.69
CA GLU A 114 -11.50 11.96 11.99
C GLU A 114 -10.10 11.63 12.51
N GLU A 115 -9.96 10.68 13.44
CA GLU A 115 -8.67 10.25 13.98
C GLU A 115 -7.75 9.63 12.90
N ILE A 116 -8.31 8.82 11.99
CA ILE A 116 -7.56 8.31 10.82
C ILE A 116 -7.07 9.48 9.97
N TYR A 117 -7.94 10.44 9.66
CA TYR A 117 -7.58 11.59 8.84
C TYR A 117 -6.58 12.52 9.53
N GLU A 118 -6.60 12.66 10.86
CA GLU A 118 -5.52 13.35 11.58
C GLU A 118 -4.16 12.71 11.31
N GLY A 119 -4.10 11.38 11.25
CA GLY A 119 -2.90 10.63 10.89
C GLY A 119 -2.44 10.90 9.46
N ILE A 120 -3.38 10.90 8.51
CA ILE A 120 -3.14 11.20 7.11
C ILE A 120 -2.60 12.63 6.96
N HIS A 121 -3.27 13.61 7.56
CA HIS A 121 -2.86 15.01 7.51
C HIS A 121 -1.48 15.22 8.12
N LEU A 122 -1.16 14.54 9.22
CA LEU A 122 0.18 14.60 9.83
C LEU A 122 1.26 14.04 8.89
N ALA A 123 0.97 12.96 8.16
CA ALA A 123 1.89 12.44 7.14
C ALA A 123 2.03 13.41 5.97
N CYS A 124 0.92 13.92 5.43
CA CYS A 124 0.92 14.95 4.38
C CYS A 124 1.78 16.16 4.75
N GLU A 125 1.59 16.72 5.94
CA GLU A 125 2.37 17.86 6.44
C GLU A 125 3.86 17.52 6.54
N ARG A 126 4.18 16.36 7.13
CA ARG A 126 5.57 15.95 7.36
C ARG A 126 6.36 15.72 6.06
N TYR A 127 5.72 15.14 5.05
CA TYR A 127 6.35 14.81 3.77
C TYR A 127 6.10 15.85 2.68
N ASN A 128 5.40 16.95 3.01
CA ASN A 128 5.03 18.02 2.08
C ASN A 128 4.31 17.48 0.84
N VAL A 129 3.25 16.71 1.08
CA VAL A 129 2.40 16.06 0.06
C VAL A 129 0.95 16.50 0.25
N ASP A 130 0.27 16.83 -0.85
CA ASP A 130 -1.11 17.30 -0.81
C ASP A 130 -2.11 16.16 -0.91
N LEU A 131 -3.10 16.13 0.00
CA LEU A 131 -4.30 15.32 -0.16
C LEU A 131 -5.26 16.01 -1.14
N VAL A 132 -5.42 15.46 -2.35
CA VAL A 132 -6.13 16.14 -3.45
C VAL A 132 -7.47 15.50 -3.82
N GLY A 133 -7.85 14.40 -3.19
CA GLY A 133 -9.13 13.76 -3.46
C GLY A 133 -9.28 12.40 -2.81
N GLY A 134 -10.33 11.69 -3.20
CA GLY A 134 -10.64 10.40 -2.61
C GLY A 134 -12.04 9.90 -2.94
N ASP A 135 -12.36 8.75 -2.35
CA ASP A 135 -13.70 8.17 -2.37
C ASP A 135 -14.01 7.56 -1.00
N THR A 136 -15.28 7.53 -0.62
CA THR A 136 -15.74 6.96 0.64
C THR A 136 -16.95 6.08 0.40
N THR A 137 -16.88 4.82 0.81
CA THR A 137 -17.94 3.85 0.58
C THR A 137 -18.20 2.95 1.80
N ALA A 138 -19.36 2.31 1.81
CA ALA A 138 -19.72 1.37 2.85
C ALA A 138 -19.04 0.00 2.63
N SER A 139 -18.56 -0.62 3.71
CA SER A 139 -17.98 -1.97 3.71
C SER A 139 -18.75 -2.89 4.66
N GLN A 140 -19.00 -4.12 4.23
CA GLN A 140 -19.61 -5.16 5.07
C GLN A 140 -18.58 -5.93 5.91
N SER A 141 -17.29 -5.84 5.56
CA SER A 141 -16.24 -6.73 6.08
C SER A 141 -15.22 -6.03 6.98
N GLY A 142 -15.42 -4.75 7.30
CA GLY A 142 -14.51 -3.97 8.16
C GLY A 142 -13.93 -2.75 7.45
N LEU A 143 -12.78 -2.29 7.92
CA LEU A 143 -12.07 -1.12 7.40
C LEU A 143 -11.06 -1.49 6.31
N MET A 144 -11.11 -0.77 5.19
CA MET A 144 -10.10 -0.81 4.14
C MET A 144 -9.72 0.61 3.75
N ILE A 145 -8.42 0.85 3.60
CA ILE A 145 -7.86 2.12 3.14
C ILE A 145 -7.03 1.83 1.89
N SER A 146 -7.33 2.52 0.81
CA SER A 146 -6.52 2.55 -0.41
C SER A 146 -5.96 3.95 -0.57
N ILE A 147 -4.68 4.08 -0.83
CA ILE A 147 -4.10 5.37 -1.20
C ILE A 147 -3.47 5.22 -2.57
N THR A 148 -3.60 6.24 -3.40
CA THR A 148 -2.80 6.39 -4.62
C THR A 148 -1.88 7.58 -4.40
N ALA A 149 -0.58 7.36 -4.51
CA ALA A 149 0.41 8.43 -4.49
C ALA A 149 0.87 8.75 -5.91
N THR A 150 1.09 10.04 -6.16
CA THR A 150 1.78 10.52 -7.34
C THR A 150 3.03 11.29 -6.94
N GLY A 151 4.03 11.26 -7.81
CA GLY A 151 5.25 12.03 -7.61
C GLY A 151 5.97 12.30 -8.92
N ARG A 152 7.06 13.06 -8.80
CA ARG A 152 7.93 13.44 -9.91
C ARG A 152 9.24 12.67 -9.85
N VAL A 153 9.65 12.11 -10.97
CA VAL A 153 10.97 11.48 -11.15
C VAL A 153 11.68 12.20 -12.29
N GLU A 154 12.92 12.62 -12.05
CA GLU A 154 13.75 13.25 -13.08
C GLU A 154 14.17 12.24 -14.14
N LYS A 155 14.17 12.66 -15.42
CA LYS A 155 14.53 11.76 -16.52
C LYS A 155 15.98 11.29 -16.42
N GLY A 156 16.19 9.98 -16.53
CA GLY A 156 17.51 9.36 -16.45
C GLY A 156 18.00 9.17 -15.01
N ALA A 157 17.23 9.59 -14.02
CA ALA A 157 17.50 9.35 -12.60
C ALA A 157 16.57 8.28 -12.01
N GLU A 158 15.65 7.69 -12.80
CA GLU A 158 14.72 6.68 -12.30
C GLU A 158 15.47 5.42 -11.82
N ALA A 159 15.13 4.96 -10.62
CA ALA A 159 15.57 3.68 -10.13
C ALA A 159 14.57 2.61 -10.55
N LYS A 160 15.05 1.52 -11.17
CA LYS A 160 14.23 0.40 -11.64
C LYS A 160 14.77 -0.89 -11.07
N ARG A 161 13.90 -1.85 -10.73
CA ARG A 161 14.30 -3.20 -10.31
C ARG A 161 15.15 -3.93 -11.35
N SER A 162 15.02 -3.57 -12.63
CA SER A 162 15.77 -4.15 -13.75
C SER A 162 17.15 -3.52 -14.02
N GLY A 163 17.58 -2.55 -13.21
CA GLY A 163 18.80 -1.77 -13.46
C GLY A 163 20.11 -2.37 -12.95
N ALA A 164 20.06 -3.42 -12.11
CA ALA A 164 21.25 -4.00 -11.48
C ALA A 164 22.16 -4.74 -12.48
N GLY A 165 23.48 -4.53 -12.37
CA GLY A 165 24.53 -5.16 -13.16
C GLY A 165 25.51 -6.01 -12.34
N ASP A 166 26.41 -6.69 -13.04
CA ASP A 166 27.45 -7.50 -12.41
C ASP A 166 28.38 -6.63 -11.55
N ASN A 167 28.65 -7.09 -10.32
CA ASN A 167 29.49 -6.43 -9.32
C ASN A 167 28.86 -5.19 -8.64
N ASP A 168 27.57 -4.90 -8.87
CA ASP A 168 26.86 -3.91 -8.08
C ASP A 168 26.77 -4.33 -6.60
N LEU A 169 26.83 -3.34 -5.72
CA LEU A 169 26.66 -3.57 -4.28
C LEU A 169 25.18 -3.65 -3.94
N ILE A 170 24.80 -4.68 -3.18
CA ILE A 170 23.49 -4.72 -2.52
C ILE A 170 23.62 -3.96 -1.20
N VAL A 171 22.86 -2.89 -1.07
CA VAL A 171 22.82 -2.04 0.13
C VAL A 171 21.39 -1.96 0.67
N VAL A 172 21.26 -1.77 1.97
CA VAL A 172 19.98 -1.59 2.66
C VAL A 172 20.05 -0.36 3.56
N SER A 173 18.96 0.40 3.64
CA SER A 173 18.84 1.56 4.52
C SER A 173 18.04 1.22 5.78
N GLY A 174 18.38 1.84 6.91
CA GLY A 174 17.62 1.71 8.16
C GLY A 174 17.71 0.33 8.81
N ASP A 175 16.77 0.06 9.71
CA ASP A 175 16.73 -1.16 10.51
C ASP A 175 15.85 -2.24 9.86
N VAL A 176 16.45 -3.40 9.56
CA VAL A 176 15.72 -4.55 9.00
C VAL A 176 15.21 -5.45 10.12
N GLY A 177 13.92 -5.82 10.05
CA GLY A 177 13.28 -6.75 11.00
C GLY A 177 12.55 -6.10 12.18
N GLY A 178 12.69 -4.78 12.38
CA GLY A 178 12.00 -4.06 13.47
C GLY A 178 10.48 -4.16 13.40
N ALA A 179 9.89 -4.00 12.21
CA ALA A 179 8.45 -4.14 12.01
C ALA A 179 7.93 -5.56 12.34
N TYR A 180 8.70 -6.60 11.98
CA TYR A 180 8.34 -7.99 12.28
C TYR A 180 8.41 -8.26 13.79
N MET A 181 9.47 -7.83 14.46
CA MET A 181 9.59 -7.98 15.92
C MET A 181 8.46 -7.23 16.64
N GLY A 182 8.14 -6.00 16.22
CA GLY A 182 7.01 -5.25 16.75
C GLY A 182 5.68 -6.01 16.61
N LEU A 183 5.42 -6.59 15.44
CA LEU A 183 4.23 -7.42 15.22
C LEU A 183 4.19 -8.63 16.17
N GLN A 184 5.31 -9.34 16.36
CA GLN A 184 5.36 -10.49 17.27
C GLN A 184 5.01 -10.11 18.72
N ILE A 185 5.46 -8.94 19.18
CA ILE A 185 5.11 -8.43 20.51
C ILE A 185 3.61 -8.11 20.58
N LEU A 186 3.08 -7.37 19.60
CA LEU A 186 1.66 -6.98 19.59
C LEU A 186 0.73 -8.21 19.55
N GLU A 187 1.06 -9.22 18.75
CA GLU A 187 0.31 -10.48 18.69
C GLU A 187 0.37 -11.25 20.01
N ARG A 188 1.55 -11.31 20.65
CA ARG A 188 1.68 -11.94 21.97
C ARG A 188 0.82 -11.22 23.01
N GLU A 189 0.90 -9.91 23.11
CA GLU A 189 0.12 -9.12 24.08
C GLU A 189 -1.38 -9.25 23.82
N LYS A 190 -1.80 -9.30 22.56
CA LYS A 190 -3.18 -9.58 22.18
C LYS A 190 -3.65 -10.94 22.69
N GLN A 191 -2.86 -12.00 22.54
CA GLN A 191 -3.22 -13.33 23.08
C GLN A 191 -3.32 -13.31 24.61
N VAL A 192 -2.38 -12.66 25.29
CA VAL A 192 -2.41 -12.52 26.76
C VAL A 192 -3.66 -11.78 27.23
N PHE A 193 -4.03 -10.69 26.54
CA PHE A 193 -5.26 -9.94 26.84
C PHE A 193 -6.53 -10.79 26.61
N LEU A 194 -6.57 -11.60 25.55
CA LEU A 194 -7.70 -12.50 25.29
C LEU A 194 -7.83 -13.60 26.35
N GLU A 195 -6.72 -14.07 26.91
CA GLU A 195 -6.70 -15.05 28.00
C GLU A 195 -7.07 -14.44 29.36
N ASN A 196 -6.69 -13.18 29.61
CA ASN A 196 -6.97 -12.48 30.86
C ASN A 196 -7.24 -10.97 30.64
N PRO A 197 -8.49 -10.57 30.34
CA PRO A 197 -8.83 -9.18 30.02
C PRO A 197 -8.65 -8.17 31.17
N GLU A 198 -8.52 -8.64 32.43
CA GLU A 198 -8.28 -7.77 33.59
C GLU A 198 -6.79 -7.59 33.89
N MET A 199 -5.90 -8.24 33.16
CA MET A 199 -4.46 -8.07 33.34
C MET A 199 -4.05 -6.65 32.91
N GLN A 200 -3.50 -5.88 33.84
CA GLN A 200 -2.82 -4.63 33.53
C GLN A 200 -1.33 -4.92 33.30
N PRO A 201 -0.71 -4.38 32.23
CA PRO A 201 0.73 -4.48 32.06
C PRO A 201 1.45 -3.79 33.23
N GLU A 202 2.47 -4.44 33.80
CA GLU A 202 3.38 -3.85 34.80
C GLU A 202 4.26 -2.74 34.22
#